data_AF-A0A7K2AU43-F1
#
_entry.id   AF-A0A7K2AU43-F1
#
_cell.length_a   1.000
_cell.length_b   1.000
_cell.length_c   1.000
_cell.angle_alpha   90.00
_cell.angle_beta   90.00
_cell.angle_gamma   90.00
#
_symmetry.space_group_name_H-M   'P 1'
#
loop_
_entity.id
_entity.type
_entity.pdbx_description
1 polymer ?
#
loop_
_entity_poly.entity_id
_entity_poly.type
_entity_poly.pdbx_seq_one_letter_code
_entity_poly.pdbx_strand_id
1 'polypeptide(L)'
;MRRDIGGAVATDAPVRSASGPTVEWRTVAVAVAVHGLWLAVLALHGVTPWPVTILALGLIAAWHGSLQHETIHGHPFRSQRLNAVLGSLPVALNLPYLVYRRSHWDHHDCPELTDPIDDSESFYVTAEQWRSMGRLGRAFVLAHHTLLGRLLLGPPRYIAGVLVHQAREIRRGDR
;
A
#
# COMPACT_ATOMS: atom_id res chain seq x y z
N MET A 1 4.62 -51.29 -4.08
CA MET A 1 3.46 -51.48 -4.97
C MET A 1 3.30 -50.22 -5.79
N ARG A 2 3.82 -50.24 -7.02
CA ARG A 2 3.75 -49.13 -7.99
C ARG A 2 2.32 -49.04 -8.52
N ARG A 3 1.78 -47.83 -8.61
CA ARG A 3 0.67 -47.51 -9.53
C ARG A 3 1.20 -46.51 -10.53
N ASP A 4 1.52 -47.03 -11.71
CA ASP A 4 1.54 -46.27 -12.95
C ASP A 4 0.12 -45.77 -13.21
N ILE A 5 -0.03 -44.46 -13.43
CA ILE A 5 -1.20 -43.90 -14.10
C ILE A 5 -0.64 -42.99 -15.18
N GLY A 6 -0.47 -43.56 -16.37
CA GLY A 6 -0.32 -42.81 -17.60
C GLY A 6 -1.63 -42.09 -17.90
N GLY A 7 -1.54 -40.79 -18.17
CA GLY A 7 -2.66 -39.96 -18.60
C GLY A 7 -2.14 -38.88 -19.53
N ALA A 8 -2.42 -39.07 -20.83
CA ALA A 8 -2.35 -38.15 -21.96
C ALA A 8 -1.57 -36.82 -21.76
N VAL A 9 -0.43 -36.70 -22.45
CA VAL A 9 0.19 -35.40 -22.76
C VAL A 9 -0.79 -34.59 -23.60
N ALA A 10 -1.41 -33.59 -22.97
CA ALA A 10 -2.14 -32.55 -23.68
C ALA A 10 -1.15 -31.83 -24.59
N THR A 11 -1.44 -31.80 -25.88
CA THR A 11 -0.72 -31.02 -26.88
C THR A 11 -0.82 -29.55 -26.51
N ASP A 12 0.32 -28.92 -26.19
CA ASP A 12 0.45 -27.47 -26.00
C ASP A 12 0.04 -26.76 -27.30
N ALA A 13 -1.20 -26.28 -27.32
CA ALA A 13 -1.57 -25.22 -28.23
C ALA A 13 -0.82 -23.95 -27.76
N PRO A 14 -0.13 -23.21 -28.64
CA PRO A 14 0.50 -21.97 -28.24
C PRO A 14 -0.59 -21.03 -27.71
N VAL A 15 -0.51 -20.70 -26.43
CA VAL A 15 -1.30 -19.60 -25.84
C VAL A 15 -0.94 -18.36 -26.64
N ARG A 16 -1.81 -17.98 -27.58
CA ARG A 16 -1.70 -16.72 -28.29
C ARG A 16 -1.83 -15.61 -27.26
N SER A 17 -0.70 -15.08 -26.78
CA SER A 17 -0.66 -13.86 -25.98
C SER A 17 -1.01 -12.68 -26.89
N ALA A 18 -2.31 -12.47 -27.11
CA ALA A 18 -2.79 -11.28 -27.80
C ALA A 18 -3.01 -10.15 -26.78
N SER A 19 -2.08 -9.20 -26.75
CA SER A 19 -2.40 -7.76 -26.85
C SER A 19 -1.10 -6.95 -26.80
N GLY A 20 -1.01 -5.92 -27.65
CA GLY A 20 0.10 -4.95 -27.65
C GLY A 20 0.22 -4.18 -26.33
N PRO A 21 1.12 -3.18 -26.23
CA PRO A 21 1.26 -2.41 -25.01
C PRO A 21 -0.04 -1.63 -24.71
N THR A 22 -0.87 -2.17 -23.83
CA THR A 22 -2.09 -1.49 -23.36
C THR A 22 -1.73 -0.65 -22.15
N VAL A 23 -1.68 0.67 -22.34
CA VAL A 23 -1.59 1.63 -21.24
C VAL A 23 -2.98 1.81 -20.65
N GLU A 24 -3.11 1.71 -19.33
CA GLU A 24 -4.38 2.01 -18.66
C GLU A 24 -4.56 3.51 -18.47
N TRP A 25 -5.27 4.14 -19.41
CA TRP A 25 -5.45 5.59 -19.42
C TRP A 25 -6.21 6.16 -18.21
N ARG A 26 -7.02 5.35 -17.51
CA ARG A 26 -7.71 5.78 -16.28
C ARG A 26 -6.71 6.05 -15.17
N THR A 27 -5.81 5.09 -14.93
CA THR A 27 -4.73 5.23 -13.94
C THR A 27 -3.72 6.31 -14.36
N VAL A 28 -3.46 6.48 -15.66
CA VAL A 28 -2.68 7.65 -16.15
C VAL A 28 -3.37 8.96 -15.81
N ALA A 29 -4.68 9.10 -16.02
CA ALA A 29 -5.42 10.31 -15.71
C ALA A 29 -5.39 10.62 -14.20
N VAL A 30 -5.53 9.60 -13.35
CA VAL A 30 -5.37 9.73 -11.89
C VAL A 30 -3.96 10.20 -11.55
N ALA A 31 -2.93 9.61 -12.16
CA ALA A 31 -1.54 10.01 -11.91
C ALA A 31 -1.26 11.47 -12.30
N VAL A 32 -1.75 11.90 -13.47
CA VAL A 32 -1.64 13.29 -13.91
C VAL A 32 -2.37 14.23 -12.94
N ALA A 33 -3.56 13.84 -12.47
CA ALA A 33 -4.32 14.65 -11.53
C ALA A 33 -3.63 14.77 -10.16
N VAL A 34 -3.19 13.66 -9.56
CA VAL A 34 -2.49 13.64 -8.27
C VAL A 34 -1.23 14.50 -8.32
N HIS A 35 -0.37 14.26 -9.32
CA HIS A 35 0.92 14.93 -9.41
C HIS A 35 0.77 16.39 -9.85
N GLY A 36 -0.19 16.68 -10.72
CA GLY A 36 -0.53 18.04 -11.13
C GLY A 36 -1.09 18.87 -9.97
N LEU A 37 -2.01 18.32 -9.18
CA LEU A 37 -2.54 18.99 -7.99
C LEU A 37 -1.45 19.21 -6.93
N TRP A 38 -0.58 18.23 -6.73
CA TRP A 38 0.57 18.38 -5.83
C TRP A 38 1.46 19.56 -6.24
N LEU A 39 1.88 19.60 -7.51
CA LEU A 39 2.67 20.70 -8.05
C LEU A 39 1.94 22.05 -7.97
N ALA A 40 0.63 22.08 -8.20
CA ALA A 40 -0.17 23.29 -8.08
C ALA A 40 -0.18 23.83 -6.64
N VAL A 41 -0.34 22.95 -5.64
CA VAL A 41 -0.26 23.35 -4.22
C VAL A 41 1.13 23.87 -3.88
N LEU A 42 2.20 23.22 -4.37
CA LEU A 42 3.56 23.71 -4.18
C LEU A 42 3.78 25.08 -4.84
N ALA A 43 3.25 25.31 -6.04
CA ALA A 43 3.36 26.60 -6.72
C ALA A 43 2.59 27.73 -6.00
N LEU A 44 1.46 27.39 -5.35
CA LEU A 44 0.57 28.35 -4.71
C LEU A 44 0.77 28.49 -3.19
N HIS A 45 1.73 27.78 -2.59
CA HIS A 45 1.90 27.72 -1.13
C HIS A 45 2.10 29.09 -0.48
N GLY A 46 2.72 30.05 -1.19
CA GLY A 46 2.99 31.40 -0.68
C GLY A 46 1.77 32.33 -0.61
N VAL A 47 0.68 31.98 -1.31
CA VAL A 47 -0.56 32.77 -1.36
C VAL A 47 -1.76 32.02 -0.76
N THR A 48 -1.60 30.73 -0.49
CA THR A 48 -2.66 29.88 0.05
C THR A 48 -2.56 29.85 1.59
N PRO A 49 -3.65 30.11 2.33
CA PRO A 49 -3.64 29.97 3.78
C PRO A 49 -3.19 28.57 4.20
N TRP A 50 -2.30 28.51 5.19
CA TRP A 50 -1.69 27.24 5.62
C TRP A 50 -2.70 26.12 5.96
N PRO A 51 -3.90 26.36 6.54
CA PRO A 51 -4.84 25.28 6.80
C PRO A 51 -5.38 24.65 5.51
N VAL A 52 -5.61 25.48 4.48
CA VAL A 52 -6.06 25.01 3.17
C VAL A 52 -4.97 24.19 2.51
N THR A 53 -3.72 24.65 2.59
CA THR A 53 -2.55 23.90 2.09
C THR A 53 -2.44 22.53 2.76
N ILE A 54 -2.57 22.45 4.09
CA ILE A 54 -2.51 21.16 4.82
C ILE A 54 -3.65 20.23 4.40
N LEU A 55 -4.89 20.73 4.33
CA LEU A 55 -6.04 19.91 3.94
C LEU A 55 -5.90 19.39 2.49
N ALA A 56 -5.46 20.26 1.57
CA ALA A 56 -5.22 19.88 0.19
C ALA A 56 -4.12 18.82 0.08
N LEU A 57 -2.98 19.01 0.74
CA LEU A 57 -1.89 18.03 0.75
C LEU A 57 -2.32 16.71 1.40
N GLY A 58 -3.13 16.74 2.46
CA GLY A 58 -3.67 15.52 3.08
C GLY A 58 -4.55 14.71 2.13
N LEU A 59 -5.44 15.39 1.39
CA LEU A 59 -6.29 14.74 0.38
C LEU A 59 -5.45 14.18 -0.78
N ILE A 60 -4.50 14.97 -1.29
CA ILE A 60 -3.60 14.56 -2.37
C ILE A 60 -2.74 13.37 -1.92
N ALA A 61 -2.23 13.36 -0.69
CA ALA A 61 -1.46 12.25 -0.14
C ALA A 61 -2.30 10.96 -0.03
N ALA A 62 -3.57 11.07 0.39
CA ALA A 62 -4.47 9.92 0.41
C ALA A 62 -4.72 9.36 -1.00
N TRP A 63 -4.94 10.24 -1.99
CA TRP A 63 -5.14 9.82 -3.37
C TRP A 63 -3.85 9.24 -3.99
N HIS A 64 -2.70 9.80 -3.64
CA HIS A 64 -1.38 9.25 -4.00
C HIS A 64 -1.18 7.85 -3.42
N GLY A 65 -1.61 7.58 -2.18
CA GLY A 65 -1.57 6.23 -1.61
C GLY A 65 -2.37 5.21 -2.45
N SER A 66 -3.55 5.61 -2.94
CA SER A 66 -4.32 4.78 -3.88
C SER A 66 -3.60 4.58 -5.22
N LEU A 67 -2.97 5.62 -5.78
CA LEU A 67 -2.15 5.48 -6.98
C LEU A 67 -0.93 4.56 -6.75
N GLN A 68 -0.29 4.65 -5.58
CA GLN A 68 0.79 3.73 -5.20
C GLN A 68 0.29 2.29 -5.18
N HIS A 69 -0.90 2.03 -4.62
CA HIS A 69 -1.51 0.70 -4.61
C HIS A 69 -1.73 0.14 -6.02
N GLU A 70 -2.27 0.93 -6.95
CA GLU A 70 -2.43 0.49 -8.34
C GLU A 70 -1.08 0.24 -9.04
N THR A 71 -0.09 1.09 -8.75
CA THR A 71 1.23 0.98 -9.39
C THR A 71 2.05 -0.20 -8.90
N ILE A 72 1.89 -0.64 -7.65
CA ILE A 72 2.54 -1.87 -7.17
C ILE A 72 1.96 -3.12 -7.83
N HIS A 73 0.69 -3.08 -8.26
CA HIS A 73 0.01 -4.12 -9.04
C HIS A 73 0.34 -4.13 -10.53
N GLY A 74 1.19 -3.21 -11.00
CA GLY A 74 1.63 -3.19 -12.39
C GLY A 74 0.87 -2.22 -13.30
N HIS A 75 0.10 -1.30 -12.74
CA HIS A 75 -0.60 -0.27 -13.50
C HIS A 75 0.15 1.08 -13.46
N PRO A 76 -0.02 1.99 -14.43
CA PRO A 76 -0.73 1.81 -15.70
C PRO A 76 0.11 1.14 -16.80
N PHE A 77 1.42 0.93 -16.57
CA PHE A 77 2.34 0.46 -17.59
C PHE A 77 2.71 -1.00 -17.39
N ARG A 78 2.90 -1.76 -18.47
CA ARG A 78 3.48 -3.11 -18.39
C ARG A 78 4.87 -3.15 -17.76
N SER A 79 5.60 -2.03 -17.76
CA SER A 79 6.94 -1.93 -17.19
C SER A 79 6.86 -1.54 -15.71
N GLN A 80 7.18 -2.49 -14.83
CA GLN A 80 7.22 -2.22 -13.39
C GLN A 80 8.26 -1.17 -13.00
N ARG A 81 9.28 -0.92 -13.83
CA ARG A 81 10.23 0.18 -13.62
C ARG A 81 9.56 1.54 -13.80
N LEU A 82 8.71 1.69 -14.83
CA LEU A 82 7.97 2.93 -15.05
C LEU A 82 6.94 3.17 -13.96
N ASN A 83 6.21 2.12 -13.55
CA ASN A 83 5.26 2.20 -12.44
C ASN A 83 5.97 2.57 -11.13
N ALA A 84 7.16 2.01 -10.88
CA ALA A 84 7.96 2.36 -9.72
C ALA A 84 8.38 3.83 -9.74
N VAL A 85 8.83 4.37 -10.88
CA VAL A 85 9.14 5.81 -10.98
C VAL A 85 7.91 6.66 -10.68
N LEU A 86 6.76 6.29 -11.25
CA LEU A 86 5.50 7.01 -11.09
C LEU A 86 5.03 7.05 -9.62
N GLY A 87 5.06 5.90 -8.94
CA GLY A 87 4.62 5.73 -7.55
C GLY A 87 5.67 6.07 -6.49
N SER A 88 6.95 6.23 -6.86
CA SER A 88 8.01 6.61 -5.91
C SER A 88 8.13 8.11 -5.68
N LEU A 89 7.33 8.93 -6.38
CA LEU A 89 7.37 10.36 -6.18
C LEU A 89 6.97 10.73 -4.73
N PRO A 90 7.70 11.63 -4.07
CA PRO A 90 7.64 11.80 -2.62
C PRO A 90 6.46 12.68 -2.17
N VAL A 91 5.24 12.36 -2.62
CA VAL A 91 4.03 13.16 -2.31
C VAL A 91 3.59 12.98 -0.86
N ALA A 92 3.51 11.73 -0.38
CA ALA A 92 3.02 11.41 0.96
C ALA A 92 4.13 11.24 2.02
N LEU A 93 5.39 11.11 1.60
CA LEU A 93 6.60 11.01 2.44
C LEU A 93 6.58 9.91 3.52
N ASN A 94 5.62 8.98 3.48
CA ASN A 94 5.34 8.03 4.56
C ASN A 94 6.06 6.69 4.40
N LEU A 95 6.11 6.12 3.19
CA LEU A 95 6.76 4.84 2.94
C LEU A 95 7.46 4.81 1.57
N PRO A 96 8.73 4.36 1.48
CA PRO A 96 9.36 4.12 0.19
C PRO A 96 8.58 3.07 -0.62
N TYR A 97 8.37 3.35 -1.90
CA TYR A 97 7.54 2.52 -2.80
C TYR A 97 7.91 1.03 -2.79
N LEU A 98 9.20 0.70 -2.77
CA LEU A 98 9.66 -0.69 -2.79
C LEU A 98 9.38 -1.42 -1.47
N VAL A 99 9.43 -0.71 -0.34
CA VAL A 99 9.07 -1.26 0.98
C VAL A 99 7.56 -1.50 1.02
N TYR A 100 6.77 -0.55 0.52
CA TYR A 100 5.33 -0.72 0.39
C TYR A 100 4.98 -1.93 -0.45
N ARG A 101 5.58 -2.06 -1.64
CA ARG A 101 5.33 -3.20 -2.52
C ARG A 101 5.65 -4.54 -1.86
N ARG A 102 6.78 -4.65 -1.16
CA ARG A 102 7.16 -5.89 -0.45
C ARG A 102 6.12 -6.25 0.62
N SER A 103 5.82 -5.31 1.51
CA SER A 103 4.82 -5.52 2.58
C SER A 103 3.44 -5.88 2.01
N HIS A 104 3.03 -5.21 0.94
CA HIS A 104 1.73 -5.47 0.33
C HIS A 104 1.66 -6.82 -0.39
N TRP A 105 2.78 -7.29 -0.95
CA TRP A 105 2.87 -8.66 -1.48
C TRP A 105 2.78 -9.69 -0.35
N ASP A 106 3.43 -9.44 0.79
CA ASP A 106 3.29 -10.30 1.97
C ASP A 106 1.81 -10.36 2.44
N HIS A 107 1.08 -9.24 2.34
CA HIS A 107 -0.38 -9.21 2.57
C HIS A 107 -1.16 -10.07 1.58
N HIS A 108 -0.85 -10.00 0.28
CA HIS A 108 -1.52 -10.82 -0.74
C HIS A 108 -1.21 -12.31 -0.65
N ASP A 109 -0.03 -12.67 -0.17
CA ASP A 109 0.37 -14.05 0.10
C ASP A 109 -0.27 -14.61 1.39
N CYS A 110 -0.92 -13.75 2.20
CA CYS A 110 -1.59 -14.13 3.43
C CYS A 110 -2.84 -15.00 3.14
N PRO A 111 -2.95 -16.21 3.72
CA PRO A 111 -4.12 -17.08 3.51
C PRO A 111 -5.42 -16.52 4.09
N GLU A 112 -5.33 -15.79 5.21
CA GLU A 112 -6.47 -15.26 5.95
C GLU A 112 -6.38 -13.74 6.05
N LEU A 113 -7.21 -13.05 5.27
CA LEU A 113 -7.29 -11.60 5.28
C LEU A 113 -7.66 -11.10 6.69
N THR A 114 -7.04 -10.01 7.13
CA THR A 114 -7.22 -9.36 8.43
C THR A 114 -6.72 -10.14 9.65
N ASP A 115 -6.05 -11.28 9.46
CA ASP A 115 -5.45 -12.01 10.57
C ASP A 115 -4.41 -11.14 11.32
N PRO A 116 -4.52 -10.94 12.63
CA PRO A 116 -3.64 -10.05 13.39
C PRO A 116 -2.20 -10.56 13.57
N ILE A 117 -1.89 -11.77 13.09
CA ILE A 117 -0.57 -12.41 13.21
C ILE A 117 0.13 -12.43 11.86
N ASP A 118 -0.54 -12.90 10.81
CA ASP A 118 0.04 -13.20 9.52
C ASP A 118 -0.18 -12.08 8.48
N ASP A 119 -1.25 -11.28 8.62
CA ASP A 119 -1.53 -10.18 7.68
C ASP A 119 -0.76 -8.91 8.09
N SER A 120 0.22 -8.52 7.27
CA SER A 120 1.06 -7.33 7.48
C SER A 120 0.29 -5.99 7.48
N GLU A 121 -0.92 -5.97 6.91
CA GLU A 121 -1.81 -4.81 6.84
C GLU A 121 -2.98 -4.90 7.84
N SER A 122 -3.01 -5.93 8.70
CA SER A 122 -4.04 -6.04 9.72
C SER A 122 -3.87 -5.00 10.83
N PHE A 123 -5.01 -4.39 11.18
CA PHE A 123 -5.15 -3.51 12.35
C PHE A 123 -5.87 -4.19 13.51
N TYR A 124 -6.24 -5.46 13.35
CA TYR A 124 -6.85 -6.25 14.42
C TYR A 124 -5.78 -6.67 15.44
N VAL A 125 -6.26 -7.14 16.58
CA VAL A 125 -5.41 -7.63 17.67
C VAL A 125 -5.92 -8.98 18.11
N THR A 126 -5.02 -9.85 18.54
CA THR A 126 -5.39 -11.17 19.05
C THR A 126 -6.18 -11.04 20.35
N ALA A 127 -6.93 -12.09 20.71
CA ALA A 127 -7.64 -12.12 21.99
C ALA A 127 -6.68 -11.97 23.19
N GLU A 128 -5.47 -12.51 23.09
CA GLU A 128 -4.44 -12.36 24.12
C GLU A 128 -3.95 -10.91 24.23
N GLN A 129 -3.61 -10.27 23.10
CA GLN A 129 -3.23 -8.86 23.06
C GLN A 129 -4.34 -7.98 23.63
N TRP A 130 -5.60 -8.23 23.28
CA TRP A 130 -6.73 -7.49 23.83
C TRP A 130 -6.86 -7.66 25.34
N ARG A 131 -6.69 -8.88 25.86
CA ARG A 131 -6.76 -9.15 27.31
C ARG A 131 -5.63 -8.49 28.07
N SER A 132 -4.41 -8.44 27.52
CA SER A 132 -3.25 -7.78 28.13
C SER A 132 -3.27 -6.25 28.03
N MET A 133 -4.06 -5.68 27.12
CA MET A 133 -4.22 -4.23 27.01
C MET A 133 -4.97 -3.62 28.20
N GLY A 134 -4.42 -2.52 28.72
CA GLY A 134 -5.12 -1.63 29.64
C GLY A 134 -6.24 -0.82 28.96
N ARG A 135 -6.99 -0.05 29.77
CA ARG A 135 -8.17 0.72 29.31
C ARG A 135 -7.86 1.65 28.13
N LEU A 136 -6.70 2.31 28.15
CA LEU A 136 -6.28 3.24 27.10
C LEU A 136 -5.97 2.52 25.78
N GLY A 137 -5.29 1.37 25.82
CA GLY A 137 -4.98 0.59 24.62
C GLY A 137 -6.24 0.06 23.94
N ARG A 138 -7.19 -0.45 24.73
CA ARG A 138 -8.50 -0.87 24.22
C ARG A 138 -9.29 0.31 23.62
N ALA A 139 -9.30 1.47 24.30
CA ALA A 139 -9.95 2.67 23.79
C ALA A 139 -9.33 3.14 22.48
N PHE A 140 -8.00 3.09 22.34
CA PHE A 140 -7.29 3.41 21.11
C PHE A 140 -7.70 2.47 19.97
N VAL A 141 -7.68 1.15 20.18
CA VAL A 141 -8.06 0.17 19.15
C VAL A 141 -9.51 0.38 18.69
N LEU A 142 -10.44 0.58 19.63
CA LEU A 142 -11.84 0.86 19.32
C LEU A 142 -12.01 2.17 18.55
N ALA A 143 -11.35 3.24 18.99
CA ALA A 143 -11.39 4.53 18.30
C ALA A 143 -10.82 4.40 16.89
N HIS A 144 -9.67 3.77 16.74
CA HIS A 144 -9.00 3.52 15.45
C HIS A 144 -9.89 2.73 14.47
N HIS A 145 -10.75 1.83 14.95
CA HIS A 145 -11.66 1.08 14.09
C HIS A 145 -12.91 1.84 13.61
N THR A 146 -13.13 3.07 14.08
CA THR A 146 -14.11 3.98 13.47
C THR A 146 -13.53 4.64 12.21
N LEU A 147 -14.39 5.11 11.30
CA LEU A 147 -13.94 5.84 10.10
C LEU A 147 -13.09 7.07 10.47
N LEU A 148 -13.59 7.90 11.40
CA LEU A 148 -12.88 9.09 11.86
C LEU A 148 -11.55 8.73 12.51
N GLY A 149 -11.53 7.66 13.31
CA GLY A 149 -10.30 7.14 13.90
C GLY A 149 -9.29 6.66 12.86
N ARG A 150 -9.71 5.93 11.81
CA ARG A 150 -8.80 5.54 10.73
C ARG A 150 -8.21 6.75 10.01
N LEU A 151 -8.99 7.81 9.78
CA LEU A 151 -8.51 9.02 9.13
C LEU A 151 -7.50 9.81 10.00
N LEU A 152 -7.73 9.90 11.31
CA LEU A 152 -6.90 10.71 12.21
C LEU A 152 -5.76 9.93 12.87
N LEU A 153 -6.03 8.70 13.30
CA LEU A 153 -5.10 7.85 14.06
C LEU A 153 -4.38 6.83 13.16
N GLY A 154 -4.95 6.49 12.00
CA GLY A 154 -4.38 5.52 11.07
C GLY A 154 -3.02 5.93 10.52
N PRO A 155 -2.86 7.12 9.91
CA PRO A 155 -1.59 7.56 9.38
C PRO A 155 -0.43 7.53 10.40
N PRO A 156 -0.55 8.13 11.61
CA PRO A 156 0.54 8.06 12.58
C PRO A 156 0.77 6.63 13.10
N ARG A 157 -0.27 5.82 13.27
CA ARG A 157 -0.14 4.41 13.70
C ARG A 157 0.59 3.56 12.66
N TYR A 158 0.31 3.78 11.38
CA TYR A 158 0.96 3.11 10.27
C TYR A 158 2.44 3.47 10.19
N ILE A 159 2.77 4.77 10.18
CA ILE A 159 4.16 5.26 10.13
C ILE A 159 4.96 4.71 11.32
N ALA A 160 4.42 4.76 12.54
CA ALA A 160 5.08 4.21 13.71
C ALA A 160 5.33 2.70 13.57
N GLY A 161 4.35 1.95 13.02
CA GLY A 161 4.48 0.51 12.77
C GLY A 161 5.62 0.18 11.82
N VAL A 162 5.66 0.88 10.68
CA VAL A 162 6.76 0.77 9.71
C VAL A 162 8.10 1.08 10.37
N LEU A 163 8.24 2.22 11.04
CA LEU A 163 9.51 2.64 11.63
C LEU A 163 10.02 1.62 12.65
N VAL A 164 9.13 1.09 13.49
CA VAL A 164 9.49 0.04 14.46
C VAL A 164 9.89 -1.26 13.77
N HIS A 165 9.17 -1.67 12.73
CA HIS A 165 9.49 -2.87 11.96
C HIS A 165 10.85 -2.74 11.26
N GLN A 166 11.08 -1.66 10.50
CA GLN A 166 12.34 -1.40 9.81
C GLN A 166 13.52 -1.31 10.79
N ALA A 167 13.33 -0.65 11.95
CA ALA A 167 14.38 -0.60 12.97
C ALA A 167 14.73 -1.98 13.55
N ARG A 168 13.77 -2.92 13.61
CA ARG A 168 14.04 -4.30 14.05
C ARG A 168 14.78 -5.10 13.00
N GLU A 169 14.43 -4.97 11.73
CA GLU A 169 15.11 -5.65 10.62
C GLU A 169 16.57 -5.20 10.50
N ILE A 170 16.82 -3.89 10.55
CA ILE A 170 18.19 -3.33 10.57
C ILE A 170 18.99 -3.88 11.76
N ARG A 171 18.38 -4.00 12.95
CA ARG A 171 19.04 -4.57 14.14
C ARG A 171 19.33 -6.07 14.00
N ARG A 172 18.53 -6.81 13.23
CA ARG A 172 18.71 -8.24 12.94
C ARG A 172 19.69 -8.50 11.80
N GLY A 173 20.11 -7.45 11.08
CA GLY A 173 21.09 -7.53 10.01
C GLY A 173 20.50 -7.77 8.64
N ASP A 174 19.17 -7.75 8.48
CA ASP A 174 18.53 -7.69 7.17
C ASP A 174 18.70 -6.26 6.64
N ARG A 175 19.31 -6.11 5.47
CA ARG A 175 19.68 -4.82 4.87
C ARG A 175 18.85 -4.52 3.64
#